data_AF-A0A954NCB8-F1
#
_entry.id   AF-A0A954NCB8-F1
#
_cell.length_a   1.000
_cell.length_b   1.000
_cell.length_c   1.000
_cell.angle_alpha   90.00
_cell.angle_beta   90.00
_cell.angle_gamma   90.00
#
_symmetry.space_group_name_H-M   'P 1'
#
loop_
_entity.id
_entity.type
_entity.pdbx_description
1 polymer ?
#
loop_
_entity_poly.entity_id
_entity_poly.type
_entity_poly.pdbx_seq_one_letter_code
_entity_poly.pdbx_strand_id
1 'polypeptide(L)'
;MSTLRSTRMMCFVGSLIAVLTGFVGCGESPKSDVSKSSSSPTQQASADAAPKAKAKTVVAPDKIVTTFLEAVRTGDEQGAAAMLTPLAIKRTAEYELTVAPTGSATAQYSVGEVEYIEGGGAHVASTWSDLDAGGERRTDTLVWMLRQEPSGWRIAGLGTIVFPDQPPIFLNFENPEDMLEKQRLTEEEFNRRTTGETATTGTAAVGQQPQGSIASGAAANVASQTPQQPNQLSQQQYSSQPSQRQAQAPVGENTGARR
;
A
#
# COMPACT_ATOMS: atom_id res chain seq x y z
N MET A 1 -3.05 -56.57 -11.48
CA MET A 1 -2.41 -55.37 -12.05
C MET A 1 -2.00 -54.49 -10.88
N SER A 2 -0.69 -54.29 -10.76
CA SER A 2 0.00 -53.89 -9.53
C SER A 2 -0.24 -52.45 -9.09
N THR A 3 -0.42 -52.29 -7.79
CA THR A 3 -0.28 -51.07 -7.00
C THR A 3 1.18 -50.61 -6.95
N LEU A 4 1.47 -49.32 -7.15
CA LEU A 4 2.74 -48.72 -6.72
C LEU A 4 2.46 -47.50 -5.83
N ARG A 5 2.59 -47.74 -4.52
CA ARG A 5 2.91 -46.72 -3.51
C ARG A 5 4.40 -46.44 -3.62
N SER A 6 4.83 -45.18 -3.60
CA SER A 6 6.22 -44.85 -3.25
C SER A 6 6.22 -43.81 -2.13
N THR A 7 7.04 -44.10 -1.13
CA THR A 7 6.98 -43.62 0.24
C THR A 7 8.38 -43.14 0.61
N ARG A 8 8.46 -41.95 1.22
CA ARG A 8 9.53 -41.42 2.09
C ARG A 8 10.92 -41.18 1.49
N MET A 9 11.56 -40.08 1.90
CA MET A 9 12.70 -40.13 2.84
C MET A 9 13.10 -38.71 3.27
N MET A 10 13.00 -38.43 4.57
CA MET A 10 13.68 -37.34 5.29
C MET A 10 15.21 -37.56 5.27
N CYS A 11 16.01 -36.48 5.36
CA CYS A 11 17.22 -36.37 6.21
C CYS A 11 18.08 -35.16 5.79
N PHE A 12 18.18 -34.13 6.63
CA PHE A 12 19.34 -33.23 6.80
C PHE A 12 19.13 -32.55 8.16
N VAL A 13 19.50 -33.17 9.28
CA VAL A 13 20.84 -33.23 9.89
C VAL A 13 21.59 -31.88 9.84
N GLY A 14 21.34 -31.10 10.90
CA GLY A 14 22.28 -30.35 11.73
C GLY A 14 23.50 -29.67 11.09
N SER A 15 23.64 -28.37 11.37
CA SER A 15 24.94 -27.80 11.71
C SER A 15 24.77 -26.64 12.69
N LEU A 16 25.11 -26.93 13.94
CA LEU A 16 25.29 -25.99 15.04
C LEU A 16 26.75 -25.52 14.98
N ILE A 17 27.00 -24.27 14.59
CA ILE A 17 28.33 -23.63 14.73
C ILE A 17 28.16 -22.43 15.66
N ALA A 18 28.62 -22.61 16.89
CA ALA A 18 28.91 -21.54 17.83
C ALA A 18 30.33 -21.02 17.54
N VAL A 19 30.47 -19.72 17.29
CA VAL A 19 31.76 -19.02 17.38
C VAL A 19 31.57 -17.75 18.22
N LEU A 20 32.08 -17.83 19.44
CA LEU A 20 32.37 -16.72 20.34
C LEU A 20 33.71 -16.09 19.93
N THR A 21 33.72 -14.80 19.64
CA THR A 21 34.90 -13.94 19.83
C THR A 21 34.45 -12.51 20.06
N GLY A 22 34.75 -11.99 21.24
CA GLY A 22 34.51 -10.61 21.62
C GLY A 22 35.58 -9.67 21.08
N PHE A 23 35.20 -8.41 20.88
CA PHE A 23 36.11 -7.29 20.93
C PHE A 23 35.53 -6.24 21.87
N VAL A 24 36.25 -6.06 22.98
CA VAL A 24 36.19 -4.93 23.88
C VAL A 24 36.65 -3.71 23.10
N GLY A 25 35.75 -2.76 22.84
CA GLY A 25 36.04 -1.50 22.17
C GLY A 25 35.73 -0.32 23.08
N CYS A 26 36.63 -0.06 24.02
CA CYS A 26 36.65 1.13 24.87
C CYS A 26 37.64 2.12 24.23
N GLY A 27 37.18 3.27 23.74
CA GLY A 27 38.01 4.38 23.25
C GLY A 27 37.40 5.69 23.70
N GLU A 28 37.84 6.25 24.82
CA GLU A 28 38.96 7.19 24.97
C GLU A 28 38.55 8.63 24.63
N SER A 29 38.29 9.39 25.69
CA SER A 29 38.09 10.84 25.67
C SER A 29 39.44 11.55 25.77
N PRO A 30 39.78 12.48 24.87
CA PRO A 30 40.89 13.40 25.10
C PRO A 30 40.47 14.58 25.99
N LYS A 31 41.44 14.93 26.83
CA LYS A 31 41.40 15.83 27.97
C LYS A 31 41.35 17.30 27.54
N SER A 32 40.78 18.09 28.43
CA SER A 32 40.94 19.55 28.50
C SER A 32 42.40 19.94 28.69
N ASP A 33 42.90 20.86 27.86
CA ASP A 33 44.07 21.67 28.19
C ASP A 33 43.63 23.09 28.53
N VAL A 34 43.99 23.49 29.74
CA VAL A 34 43.91 24.84 30.29
C VAL A 34 45.28 25.49 30.19
N SER A 35 45.32 26.71 29.64
CA SER A 35 46.22 27.86 29.91
C SER A 35 46.54 28.55 28.58
N LYS A 36 46.42 29.87 28.38
CA LYS A 36 46.96 30.96 29.20
C LYS A 36 46.41 32.30 28.69
N SER A 37 45.89 33.14 29.58
CA SER A 37 45.60 34.56 29.31
C SER A 37 46.90 35.34 29.07
N SER A 38 46.91 36.21 28.06
CA SER A 38 47.66 37.47 28.04
C SER A 38 46.95 38.43 27.08
N SER A 39 46.77 39.65 27.57
CA SER A 39 45.79 40.66 27.18
C SER A 39 46.28 41.68 26.13
N SER A 40 45.41 41.95 25.13
CA SER A 40 44.92 43.21 24.49
C SER A 40 45.88 44.41 24.19
N PRO A 41 45.50 45.40 23.33
CA PRO A 41 44.20 45.68 22.68
C PRO A 41 44.25 46.08 21.17
N THR A 42 43.05 46.25 20.57
CA THR A 42 42.64 47.30 19.58
C THR A 42 41.92 46.78 18.33
N GLN A 43 40.58 46.88 18.40
CA GLN A 43 39.68 47.49 17.40
C GLN A 43 39.71 46.98 15.94
N GLN A 44 38.69 46.21 15.54
CA GLN A 44 37.86 46.54 14.38
C GLN A 44 36.55 45.75 14.40
N ALA A 45 35.42 46.46 14.37
CA ALA A 45 34.11 45.89 14.18
C ALA A 45 34.04 45.17 12.83
N SER A 46 33.61 43.92 12.84
CA SER A 46 33.10 43.22 11.66
C SER A 46 31.98 42.30 12.11
N ALA A 47 30.88 42.46 11.38
CA ALA A 47 29.55 41.92 11.60
C ALA A 47 29.51 40.53 12.24
N ASP A 48 28.62 40.45 13.24
CA ASP A 48 28.00 39.23 13.75
C ASP A 48 27.40 38.44 12.57
N ALA A 49 28.19 37.55 11.98
CA ALA A 49 27.72 36.56 11.05
C ALA A 49 27.10 35.43 11.89
N ALA A 50 25.82 35.60 12.22
CA ALA A 50 25.00 34.56 12.79
C ALA A 50 25.23 33.23 12.05
N PRO A 51 25.34 32.09 12.76
CA PRO A 51 25.53 30.81 12.12
C PRO A 51 24.32 30.55 11.22
N LYS A 52 24.53 30.50 9.91
CA LYS A 52 23.52 30.05 8.94
C LYS A 52 23.15 28.62 9.32
N ALA A 53 22.06 28.46 10.06
CA ALA A 53 21.47 27.17 10.36
C ALA A 53 21.29 26.43 9.03
N LYS A 54 21.91 25.24 8.92
CA LYS A 54 21.76 24.38 7.75
C LYS A 54 20.27 24.10 7.60
N ALA A 55 19.65 24.69 6.58
CA ALA A 55 18.26 24.43 6.24
C ALA A 55 18.12 22.92 6.00
N LYS A 56 17.28 22.27 6.79
CA LYS A 56 16.98 20.84 6.63
C LYS A 56 16.34 20.66 5.25
N THR A 57 17.01 19.99 4.34
CA THR A 57 16.45 19.71 3.00
C THR A 57 15.20 18.85 3.17
N VAL A 58 14.04 19.43 2.84
CA VAL A 58 12.77 18.70 2.84
C VAL A 58 12.73 17.86 1.56
N VAL A 59 12.62 16.55 1.73
CA VAL A 59 12.47 15.60 0.61
C VAL A 59 11.11 15.83 -0.05
N ALA A 60 11.06 15.95 -1.38
CA ALA A 60 9.82 16.22 -2.12
C ALA A 60 8.85 15.02 -2.13
N PRO A 61 7.52 15.24 -2.31
CA PRO A 61 6.50 14.18 -2.29
C PRO A 61 6.76 13.02 -3.26
N ASP A 62 7.19 13.32 -4.50
CA ASP A 62 7.51 12.31 -5.52
C ASP A 62 8.61 11.36 -5.07
N LYS A 63 9.58 11.84 -4.29
CA LYS A 63 10.66 11.01 -3.75
C LYS A 63 10.19 10.09 -2.64
N ILE A 64 9.20 10.52 -1.84
CA ILE A 64 8.56 9.65 -0.84
C ILE A 64 7.82 8.51 -1.55
N VAL A 65 7.03 8.82 -2.58
CA VAL A 65 6.31 7.80 -3.37
C VAL A 65 7.28 6.87 -4.10
N THR A 66 8.36 7.40 -4.69
CA THR A 66 9.39 6.58 -5.33
C THR A 66 10.01 5.59 -4.35
N THR A 67 10.33 6.04 -3.13
CA THR A 67 10.92 5.20 -2.09
C THR A 67 9.93 4.12 -1.63
N PHE A 68 8.66 4.51 -1.44
CA PHE A 68 7.59 3.57 -1.08
C PHE A 68 7.38 2.49 -2.15
N LEU A 69 7.26 2.87 -3.43
CA LEU A 69 7.03 1.93 -4.52
C LEU A 69 8.22 0.97 -4.71
N GLU A 70 9.45 1.44 -4.53
CA GLU A 70 10.62 0.57 -4.56
C GLU A 70 10.62 -0.44 -3.41
N ALA A 71 10.26 0.02 -2.21
CA ALA A 71 10.13 -0.86 -1.04
C ALA A 71 9.05 -1.92 -1.27
N VAL A 72 7.88 -1.54 -1.80
CA VAL A 72 6.83 -2.49 -2.19
C VAL A 72 7.35 -3.47 -3.24
N ARG A 73 7.98 -2.99 -4.32
CA ARG A 73 8.52 -3.83 -5.40
C ARG A 73 9.51 -4.88 -4.89
N THR A 74 10.35 -4.49 -3.94
CA THR A 74 11.40 -5.36 -3.37
C THR A 74 10.92 -6.19 -2.17
N GLY A 75 9.69 -5.99 -1.70
CA GLY A 75 9.15 -6.66 -0.51
C GLY A 75 9.72 -6.14 0.82
N ASP A 76 10.28 -4.92 0.84
CA ASP A 76 10.71 -4.25 2.07
C ASP A 76 9.51 -3.61 2.80
N GLU A 77 8.79 -4.45 3.54
CA GLU A 77 7.60 -4.02 4.30
C GLU A 77 7.93 -2.93 5.32
N GLN A 78 9.10 -2.99 5.96
CA GLN A 78 9.52 -2.01 6.97
C GLN A 78 9.83 -0.65 6.32
N GLY A 79 10.55 -0.66 5.19
CA GLY A 79 10.81 0.54 4.39
C GLY A 79 9.53 1.17 3.86
N ALA A 80 8.59 0.35 3.38
CA ALA A 80 7.28 0.82 2.92
C ALA A 80 6.48 1.45 4.07
N ALA A 81 6.38 0.76 5.22
CA ALA A 81 5.68 1.27 6.40
C ALA A 81 6.28 2.59 6.90
N ALA A 82 7.60 2.78 6.83
CA ALA A 82 8.27 4.01 7.26
C ALA A 82 7.89 5.25 6.43
N MET A 83 7.36 5.07 5.21
CA MET A 83 6.91 6.18 4.35
C MET A 83 5.47 6.62 4.63
N LEU A 84 4.72 5.88 5.44
CA LEU A 84 3.35 6.20 5.81
C LEU A 84 3.29 7.25 6.92
N THR A 85 2.13 7.90 7.09
CA THR A 85 1.92 8.75 8.28
C THR A 85 1.89 7.88 9.54
N PRO A 86 2.35 8.39 10.70
CA PRO A 86 2.23 7.65 11.96
C PRO A 86 0.78 7.26 12.28
N LEU A 87 -0.18 8.11 11.90
CA LEU A 87 -1.60 7.82 12.08
C LEU A 87 -2.06 6.68 11.17
N ALA A 88 -1.66 6.66 9.90
CA ALA A 88 -1.97 5.56 8.99
C ALA A 88 -1.43 4.22 9.49
N ILE A 89 -0.17 4.16 9.94
CA ILE A 89 0.44 2.95 10.53
C ILE A 89 -0.37 2.47 11.72
N LYS A 90 -0.68 3.37 12.66
CA LYS A 90 -1.43 3.03 13.87
C LYS A 90 -2.81 2.49 13.52
N ARG A 91 -3.54 3.18 12.65
CA ARG A 91 -4.93 2.85 12.31
C ARG A 91 -5.04 1.55 11.52
N THR A 92 -4.19 1.36 10.52
CA THR A 92 -4.18 0.11 9.75
C THR A 92 -3.81 -1.09 10.62
N ALA A 93 -2.88 -0.93 11.56
CA ALA A 93 -2.54 -1.98 12.53
C ALA A 93 -3.70 -2.33 13.49
N GLU A 94 -4.50 -1.36 13.93
CA GLU A 94 -5.69 -1.60 14.78
C GLU A 94 -6.73 -2.50 14.09
N TYR A 95 -6.75 -2.52 12.76
CA TYR A 95 -7.68 -3.29 11.93
C TYR A 95 -7.02 -4.49 11.22
N GLU A 96 -5.77 -4.82 11.58
CA GLU A 96 -4.99 -5.89 10.94
C GLU A 96 -4.89 -5.73 9.40
N LEU A 97 -4.94 -4.49 8.92
CA LEU A 97 -4.80 -4.16 7.51
C LEU A 97 -3.32 -4.00 7.17
N THR A 98 -2.86 -4.80 6.22
CA THR A 98 -1.59 -4.55 5.54
C THR A 98 -1.85 -3.59 4.40
N VAL A 99 -1.01 -2.58 4.17
CA VAL A 99 -1.17 -1.59 3.08
C VAL A 99 -0.11 -1.70 1.97
N ALA A 100 0.87 -2.59 2.14
CA ALA A 100 1.88 -2.90 1.13
C ALA A 100 1.65 -4.35 0.65
N PRO A 101 1.35 -4.57 -0.65
CA PRO A 101 1.27 -5.92 -1.18
C PRO A 101 2.62 -6.62 -1.13
N THR A 102 2.59 -7.95 -1.24
CA THR A 102 3.80 -8.77 -1.35
C THR A 102 4.58 -8.34 -2.58
N GLY A 103 5.90 -8.17 -2.43
CA GLY A 103 6.73 -7.66 -3.52
C GLY A 103 6.72 -8.53 -4.77
N SER A 104 7.05 -7.91 -5.91
CA SER A 104 7.05 -8.57 -7.21
C SER A 104 8.30 -8.22 -8.00
N ALA A 105 9.06 -9.26 -8.36
CA ALA A 105 10.28 -9.12 -9.16
C ALA A 105 10.00 -8.68 -10.61
N THR A 106 8.78 -8.88 -11.10
CA THR A 106 8.35 -8.52 -12.47
C THR A 106 7.71 -7.14 -12.57
N ALA A 107 7.40 -6.54 -11.41
CA ALA A 107 6.77 -5.24 -11.33
C ALA A 107 7.71 -4.11 -11.78
N GLN A 108 7.12 -3.15 -12.48
CA GLN A 108 7.72 -1.90 -12.91
C GLN A 108 6.80 -0.77 -12.49
N TYR A 109 7.35 0.39 -12.15
CA TYR A 109 6.54 1.53 -11.79
C TYR A 109 7.11 2.82 -12.39
N SER A 110 6.24 3.82 -12.49
CA SER A 110 6.62 5.20 -12.83
C SER A 110 5.94 6.17 -11.88
N VAL A 111 6.63 7.25 -11.52
CA VAL A 111 6.09 8.35 -10.71
C VAL A 111 5.90 9.55 -11.63
N GLY A 112 4.70 10.10 -11.61
CA GLY A 112 4.26 11.18 -12.49
C GLY A 112 4.21 12.52 -11.78
N GLU A 113 3.19 13.30 -12.14
CA GLU A 113 2.99 14.67 -11.66
C GLU A 113 2.70 14.73 -10.16
N VAL A 114 3.16 15.83 -9.54
CA VAL A 114 2.86 16.20 -8.16
C VAL A 114 1.92 17.39 -8.18
N GLU A 115 0.73 17.22 -7.63
CA GLU A 115 -0.24 18.29 -7.37
C GLU A 115 -0.19 18.65 -5.89
N TYR A 116 0.22 19.86 -5.55
CA TYR A 116 0.22 20.33 -4.16
C TYR A 116 -1.17 20.86 -3.78
N ILE A 117 -1.63 20.46 -2.60
CA ILE A 117 -2.93 20.83 -2.05
C ILE A 117 -2.73 21.82 -0.90
N GLU A 118 -3.57 22.86 -0.86
CA GLU A 118 -3.59 23.82 0.23
C GLU A 118 -3.75 23.12 1.60
N GLY A 119 -3.07 23.64 2.63
CA GLY A 119 -3.09 23.02 3.96
C GLY A 119 -2.10 21.87 4.16
N GLY A 120 -1.12 21.72 3.27
CA GLY A 120 -0.01 20.77 3.46
C GLY A 120 -0.31 19.37 2.96
N GLY A 121 -1.14 19.24 1.91
CA GLY A 121 -1.38 18.00 1.19
C GLY A 121 -0.63 17.94 -0.13
N ALA A 122 -0.46 16.76 -0.69
CA ALA A 122 -0.05 16.57 -2.08
C ALA A 122 -0.66 15.29 -2.66
N HIS A 123 -1.00 15.32 -3.94
CA HIS A 123 -1.30 14.14 -4.74
C HIS A 123 -0.13 13.85 -5.66
N VAL A 124 0.22 12.56 -5.80
CA VAL A 124 1.29 12.13 -6.69
C VAL A 124 0.76 11.00 -7.56
N ALA A 125 0.70 11.24 -8.86
CA ALA A 125 0.31 10.22 -9.83
C ALA A 125 1.41 9.17 -9.97
N SER A 126 1.02 7.91 -10.23
CA SER A 126 1.95 6.84 -10.56
C SER A 126 1.27 5.76 -11.38
N THR A 127 2.09 4.94 -12.04
CA THR A 127 1.64 3.69 -12.65
C THR A 127 2.37 2.52 -12.01
N TRP A 128 1.67 1.43 -11.75
CA TRP A 128 2.24 0.15 -11.36
C TRP A 128 1.94 -0.87 -12.46
N SER A 129 2.94 -1.59 -12.94
CA SER A 129 2.77 -2.56 -14.03
C SER A 129 3.44 -3.88 -13.70
N ASP A 130 2.70 -4.97 -13.71
CA ASP A 130 3.18 -6.29 -13.31
C ASP A 130 2.64 -7.41 -14.21
N LEU A 131 3.24 -8.59 -14.12
CA LEU A 131 2.72 -9.80 -14.76
C LEU A 131 1.68 -10.46 -13.86
N ASP A 132 0.52 -10.80 -14.43
CA ASP A 132 -0.46 -11.63 -13.75
C ASP A 132 -0.08 -13.12 -13.79
N ALA A 133 -0.91 -13.98 -13.18
CA ALA A 133 -0.68 -15.43 -13.15
C ALA A 133 -0.61 -16.08 -14.55
N GLY A 134 -1.15 -15.43 -15.59
CA GLY A 134 -1.07 -15.86 -16.98
C GLY A 134 0.18 -15.35 -17.71
N GLY A 135 1.01 -14.53 -17.05
CA GLY A 135 2.15 -13.86 -17.66
C GLY A 135 1.78 -12.66 -18.52
N GLU A 136 0.54 -12.16 -18.44
CA GLU A 136 0.13 -10.94 -19.14
C GLU A 136 0.46 -9.70 -18.32
N ARG A 137 0.88 -8.63 -19.00
CA ARG A 137 1.17 -7.34 -18.37
C ARG A 137 -0.13 -6.64 -17.99
N ARG A 138 -0.30 -6.35 -16.71
CA ARG A 138 -1.35 -5.49 -16.16
C ARG A 138 -0.74 -4.17 -15.73
N THR A 139 -1.48 -3.09 -15.90
CA THR A 139 -1.04 -1.76 -15.47
C THR A 139 -2.17 -1.05 -14.74
N ASP A 140 -1.89 -0.64 -13.52
CA ASP A 140 -2.77 0.13 -12.65
C ASP A 140 -2.30 1.58 -12.55
N THR A 141 -3.24 2.51 -12.60
CA THR A 141 -2.99 3.94 -12.36
C THR A 141 -3.41 4.29 -10.95
N LEU A 142 -2.48 4.87 -10.20
CA LEU A 142 -2.61 5.13 -8.77
C LEU A 142 -2.33 6.61 -8.48
N VAL A 143 -3.08 7.19 -7.54
CA VAL A 143 -2.85 8.55 -7.03
C VAL A 143 -2.54 8.48 -5.54
N TRP A 144 -1.31 8.74 -5.15
CA TRP A 144 -0.92 8.72 -3.73
C TRP A 144 -1.31 10.01 -3.05
N MET A 145 -1.97 9.90 -1.89
CA MET A 145 -2.30 11.05 -1.04
C MET A 145 -1.21 11.20 0.03
N LEU A 146 -0.55 12.35 0.05
CA LEU A 146 0.50 12.67 1.02
C LEU A 146 0.10 13.84 1.91
N ARG A 147 0.66 13.84 3.12
CA ARG A 147 0.55 14.90 4.11
C ARG A 147 1.93 15.37 4.53
N GLN A 148 2.06 16.67 4.75
CA GLN A 148 3.26 17.27 5.33
C GLN A 148 3.25 17.10 6.85
N GLU A 149 4.06 16.16 7.36
CA GLU A 149 4.28 15.96 8.79
C GLU A 149 5.46 16.81 9.29
N PRO A 150 5.62 17.00 10.61
CA PRO A 150 6.81 17.68 11.18
C PRO A 150 8.15 17.03 10.75
N SER A 151 8.12 15.74 10.40
CA SER A 151 9.27 14.97 9.92
C SER A 151 9.45 14.99 8.39
N GLY A 152 8.56 15.65 7.65
CA GLY A 152 8.53 15.71 6.19
C GLY A 152 7.28 15.08 5.60
N TRP A 153 7.25 14.94 4.27
CA TRP A 153 6.12 14.32 3.57
C TRP A 153 5.96 12.83 3.92
N ARG A 154 4.72 12.38 4.09
CA ARG A 154 4.34 10.98 4.36
C ARG A 154 3.05 10.62 3.64
N ILE A 155 2.89 9.34 3.30
CA ILE A 155 1.71 8.81 2.61
C ILE A 155 0.58 8.61 3.62
N ALA A 156 -0.57 9.24 3.37
CA ALA A 156 -1.79 9.14 4.16
C ALA A 156 -2.85 8.24 3.50
N GLY A 157 -2.73 7.97 2.20
CA GLY A 157 -3.64 7.05 1.52
C GLY A 157 -3.39 6.91 0.02
N LEU A 158 -4.35 6.27 -0.66
CA LEU A 158 -4.26 5.85 -2.05
C LEU A 158 -5.58 6.09 -2.78
N GLY A 159 -5.53 6.72 -3.95
CA GLY A 159 -6.60 6.78 -4.93
C GLY A 159 -6.40 5.75 -6.03
N THR A 160 -7.43 4.97 -6.35
CA THR A 160 -7.39 3.96 -7.44
C THR A 160 -8.54 4.18 -8.42
N ILE A 161 -8.27 3.99 -9.71
CA ILE A 161 -9.30 3.97 -10.74
C ILE A 161 -9.69 2.52 -10.98
N VAL A 162 -10.81 2.08 -10.40
CA VAL A 162 -11.30 0.70 -10.55
C VAL A 162 -12.12 0.53 -11.82
N PHE A 163 -12.89 1.57 -12.18
CA PHE A 163 -13.68 1.59 -13.40
C PHE A 163 -13.31 2.84 -14.21
N PRO A 164 -13.05 2.71 -15.53
CA PRO A 164 -12.59 3.82 -16.36
C PRO A 164 -13.62 4.94 -16.52
N ASP A 165 -14.90 4.64 -16.28
CA ASP A 165 -16.02 5.56 -16.32
C ASP A 165 -16.34 6.21 -14.96
N GLN A 166 -15.58 5.90 -13.90
CA GLN A 166 -15.81 6.42 -12.55
C GLN A 166 -14.63 7.25 -12.04
N PRO A 167 -14.88 8.21 -11.12
CA PRO A 167 -13.81 8.92 -10.44
C PRO A 167 -12.94 7.96 -9.61
N PRO A 168 -11.67 8.34 -9.33
CA PRO A 168 -10.82 7.58 -8.43
C PRO A 168 -11.47 7.39 -7.06
N ILE A 169 -11.39 6.16 -6.55
CA ILE A 169 -11.81 5.83 -5.19
C ILE A 169 -10.62 6.05 -4.28
N PHE A 170 -10.76 6.99 -3.35
CA PHE A 170 -9.73 7.32 -2.37
C PHE A 170 -9.89 6.51 -1.09
N LEU A 171 -8.88 5.69 -0.81
CA LEU A 171 -8.71 4.90 0.40
C LEU A 171 -7.82 5.68 1.36
N ASN A 172 -8.41 6.18 2.45
CA ASN A 172 -7.68 6.93 3.48
C ASN A 172 -7.15 5.97 4.55
N PHE A 173 -5.83 5.76 4.62
CA PHE A 173 -5.21 4.85 5.58
C PHE A 173 -5.35 5.33 7.04
N GLU A 174 -5.68 6.60 7.24
CA GLU A 174 -5.97 7.17 8.56
C GLU A 174 -7.42 6.93 9.02
N ASN A 175 -8.29 6.40 8.14
CA ASN A 175 -9.68 6.04 8.43
C ASN A 175 -10.03 4.65 7.83
N PRO A 176 -9.60 3.55 8.47
CA PRO A 176 -9.84 2.18 8.01
C PRO A 176 -11.31 1.83 7.81
N GLU A 177 -12.21 2.39 8.59
CA GLU A 177 -13.65 2.15 8.49
C GLU A 177 -14.20 2.65 7.15
N ASP A 178 -13.80 3.86 6.74
CA ASP A 178 -14.12 4.42 5.43
C ASP A 178 -13.48 3.61 4.29
N MET A 179 -12.26 3.10 4.48
CA MET A 179 -11.63 2.20 3.50
C MET A 179 -12.44 0.92 3.29
N LEU A 180 -12.82 0.24 4.38
CA LEU A 180 -13.57 -1.02 4.34
C LEU A 180 -14.94 -0.83 3.68
N GLU A 181 -15.63 0.27 3.97
CA GLU A 181 -16.91 0.58 3.33
C GLU A 181 -16.74 0.85 1.83
N LYS A 182 -15.73 1.64 1.44
CA LYS A 182 -15.44 1.89 0.02
C LYS A 182 -15.08 0.60 -0.72
N GLN A 183 -14.34 -0.30 -0.08
CA GLN A 183 -14.02 -1.61 -0.65
C GLN A 183 -15.29 -2.44 -0.85
N ARG A 184 -16.15 -2.55 0.17
CA ARG A 184 -17.43 -3.28 0.07
C ARG A 184 -18.28 -2.76 -1.09
N LEU A 185 -18.43 -1.43 -1.20
CA LEU A 185 -19.18 -0.81 -2.30
C LEU A 185 -18.55 -1.09 -3.67
N THR A 186 -17.22 -1.11 -3.74
CA THR A 186 -16.49 -1.43 -4.98
C THR A 186 -16.72 -2.88 -5.41
N GLU A 187 -16.68 -3.82 -4.46
CA GLU A 187 -16.96 -5.23 -4.69
C GLU A 187 -18.41 -5.46 -5.14
N GLU A 188 -19.38 -4.79 -4.52
CA GLU A 188 -20.79 -4.85 -4.92
C GLU A 188 -21.00 -4.34 -6.34
N GLU A 189 -20.39 -3.20 -6.69
CA GLU A 189 -20.46 -2.67 -8.04
C GLU A 189 -19.78 -3.58 -9.07
N PHE A 190 -18.66 -4.21 -8.69
CA PHE A 190 -18.00 -5.19 -9.54
C PHE A 190 -18.90 -6.42 -9.78
N ASN A 191 -19.51 -6.96 -8.73
CA ASN A 191 -20.43 -8.08 -8.83
C ASN A 191 -21.65 -7.71 -9.70
N ARG A 192 -22.22 -6.53 -9.53
CA ARG A 192 -23.34 -6.04 -10.35
C ARG A 192 -22.97 -5.95 -11.84
N ARG A 193 -21.77 -5.44 -12.17
CA ARG A 193 -21.29 -5.33 -13.55
C ARG A 193 -20.98 -6.69 -14.18
N THR A 194 -20.48 -7.65 -13.40
CA THR A 194 -20.16 -8.99 -13.90
C THR A 194 -21.38 -9.89 -14.06
N THR A 195 -22.42 -9.74 -13.23
CA THR A 195 -23.68 -10.49 -13.38
C THR A 195 -24.60 -9.91 -14.45
N GLY A 196 -24.24 -8.76 -15.04
CA GLY A 196 -25.03 -8.14 -16.10
C GLY A 196 -26.35 -7.53 -15.61
N GLU A 197 -26.51 -7.31 -14.29
CA GLU A 197 -27.61 -6.52 -13.74
C GLU A 197 -27.37 -5.05 -14.07
N THR A 198 -27.64 -4.68 -15.32
CA THR A 198 -27.88 -3.28 -15.70
C THR A 198 -29.00 -2.76 -14.80
N ALA A 199 -28.63 -1.86 -13.89
CA ALA A 199 -29.57 -1.02 -13.18
C ALA A 199 -30.39 -0.29 -14.25
N THR A 200 -31.57 -0.84 -14.52
CA THR A 200 -32.61 -0.18 -15.29
C THR A 200 -33.04 0.99 -14.43
N THR A 201 -32.45 2.15 -14.66
CA THR A 201 -32.93 3.40 -14.10
C THR A 201 -34.38 3.54 -14.52
N GLY A 202 -35.28 3.29 -13.57
CA GLY A 202 -36.71 3.45 -13.74
C GLY A 202 -37.04 4.92 -13.97
N THR A 203 -37.07 5.34 -15.22
CA THR A 203 -37.90 6.47 -15.64
C THR A 203 -39.28 5.90 -15.97
N ALA A 204 -40.16 5.93 -14.97
CA ALA A 204 -41.58 5.70 -15.19
C ALA A 204 -42.14 6.82 -16.09
N ALA A 205 -42.51 6.40 -17.31
CA ALA A 205 -43.60 6.88 -18.16
C ALA A 205 -44.17 8.29 -17.94
N VAL A 206 -44.00 9.16 -18.95
CA VAL A 206 -45.12 9.88 -19.60
C VAL A 206 -44.83 10.02 -21.10
N GLY A 207 -45.67 9.39 -21.93
CA GLY A 207 -46.17 9.99 -23.18
C GLY A 207 -45.37 9.86 -24.49
N GLN A 208 -45.94 9.06 -25.40
CA GLN A 208 -46.06 9.31 -26.86
C GLN A 208 -44.93 8.89 -27.83
N GLN A 209 -45.24 7.78 -28.52
CA GLN A 209 -44.97 7.49 -29.95
C GLN A 209 -45.34 8.68 -30.88
N PRO A 210 -44.69 8.86 -32.05
CA PRO A 210 -44.93 7.94 -33.18
C PRO A 210 -43.73 7.59 -34.09
N GLN A 211 -44.06 6.62 -34.95
CA GLN A 211 -43.37 5.94 -36.04
C GLN A 211 -42.43 6.77 -36.92
N GLY A 212 -41.32 6.14 -37.35
CA GLY A 212 -40.47 6.61 -38.43
C GLY A 212 -39.39 5.59 -38.79
N SER A 213 -39.65 4.81 -39.84
CA SER A 213 -38.78 3.81 -40.46
C SER A 213 -37.55 4.45 -41.11
N ILE A 214 -36.36 3.83 -41.01
CA ILE A 214 -35.47 3.49 -42.15
C ILE A 214 -34.21 2.67 -41.73
N ALA A 215 -33.94 1.66 -42.57
CA ALA A 215 -32.63 1.18 -43.06
C ALA A 215 -31.58 0.53 -42.12
N SER A 216 -31.55 -0.82 -42.23
CA SER A 216 -30.40 -1.67 -42.62
C SER A 216 -29.00 -1.05 -42.69
N GLY A 217 -28.04 -1.65 -41.97
CA GLY A 217 -26.60 -1.42 -42.16
C GLY A 217 -25.71 -2.04 -41.08
N ALA A 218 -25.14 -3.21 -41.38
CA ALA A 218 -23.93 -3.85 -40.86
C ALA A 218 -23.14 -3.26 -39.66
N ALA A 219 -22.86 -4.11 -38.66
CA ALA A 219 -21.58 -4.17 -37.92
C ALA A 219 -21.55 -5.53 -37.17
N ALA A 220 -20.77 -6.52 -37.59
CA ALA A 220 -19.34 -6.66 -37.31
C ALA A 220 -19.03 -6.87 -35.80
N ASN A 221 -18.92 -8.14 -35.43
CA ASN A 221 -17.88 -8.71 -34.57
C ASN A 221 -17.48 -7.86 -33.34
N VAL A 222 -18.28 -7.92 -32.27
CA VAL A 222 -17.83 -7.52 -30.93
C VAL A 222 -17.28 -8.78 -30.26
N ALA A 223 -15.97 -8.92 -30.35
CA ALA A 223 -15.20 -9.89 -29.60
C ALA A 223 -15.52 -9.73 -28.10
N SER A 224 -15.71 -10.88 -27.47
CA SER A 224 -15.90 -11.09 -26.04
C SER A 224 -14.75 -10.45 -25.26
N GLN A 225 -14.89 -9.19 -24.86
CA GLN A 225 -14.08 -8.61 -23.81
C GLN A 225 -14.71 -9.04 -22.49
N THR A 226 -14.15 -10.10 -21.91
CA THR A 226 -14.42 -10.49 -20.54
C THR A 226 -14.21 -9.25 -19.65
N PRO A 227 -15.18 -8.88 -18.80
CA PRO A 227 -14.99 -7.79 -17.84
C PRO A 227 -13.71 -8.03 -17.07
N GLN A 228 -12.76 -7.12 -17.22
CA GLN A 228 -11.45 -7.21 -16.59
C GLN A 228 -11.66 -7.26 -15.07
N GLN A 229 -11.18 -8.34 -14.45
CA GLN A 229 -11.20 -8.49 -12.98
C GLN A 229 -10.53 -7.27 -12.35
N PRO A 230 -11.11 -6.69 -11.29
CA PRO A 230 -10.61 -5.46 -10.72
C PRO A 230 -9.36 -5.78 -9.90
N ASN A 231 -8.40 -4.88 -10.03
CA ASN A 231 -7.26 -4.63 -9.16
C ASN A 231 -6.90 -5.77 -8.19
N GLN A 232 -6.06 -6.70 -8.64
CA GLN A 232 -5.56 -7.78 -7.79
C GLN A 232 -4.67 -7.28 -6.65
N LEU A 233 -4.16 -6.04 -6.66
CA LEU A 233 -3.55 -5.47 -5.45
C LEU A 233 -4.56 -5.43 -4.30
N SER A 234 -5.81 -5.04 -4.58
CA SER A 234 -6.89 -5.05 -3.60
C SER A 234 -7.28 -6.47 -3.20
N GLN A 235 -7.29 -7.43 -4.13
CA GLN A 235 -7.79 -8.78 -3.85
C GLN A 235 -6.75 -9.72 -3.22
N GLN A 236 -5.47 -9.61 -3.59
CA GLN A 236 -4.40 -10.43 -3.02
C GLN A 236 -4.09 -10.06 -1.56
N GLN A 237 -4.26 -8.79 -1.18
CA GLN A 237 -4.23 -8.39 0.23
C GLN A 237 -5.34 -9.05 1.06
N TYR A 238 -6.48 -9.42 0.46
CA TYR A 238 -7.64 -9.94 1.19
C TYR A 238 -7.84 -11.46 1.13
N SER A 239 -7.29 -12.16 0.13
CA SER A 239 -7.30 -13.63 0.09
C SER A 239 -6.46 -14.29 1.21
N SER A 240 -5.70 -13.50 1.96
CA SER A 240 -4.80 -13.95 3.01
C SER A 240 -5.38 -13.85 4.43
N GLN A 241 -6.63 -13.42 4.61
CA GLN A 241 -7.26 -13.52 5.93
C GLN A 241 -7.33 -15.00 6.34
N PRO A 242 -6.70 -15.41 7.47
CA PRO A 242 -6.92 -16.75 7.98
C PRO A 242 -8.40 -16.84 8.32
N SER A 243 -9.13 -17.70 7.61
CA SER A 243 -10.50 -18.05 7.93
C SER A 243 -10.57 -18.26 9.43
N GLN A 244 -11.31 -17.39 10.14
CA GLN A 244 -11.49 -17.52 11.56
C GLN A 244 -12.02 -18.93 11.81
N ARG A 245 -11.13 -19.81 12.29
CA ARG A 245 -11.50 -21.10 12.85
C ARG A 245 -12.47 -20.74 13.96
N GLN A 246 -13.75 -20.99 13.71
CA GLN A 246 -14.75 -21.11 14.77
C GLN A 246 -14.14 -21.98 15.86
N ALA A 247 -13.80 -21.35 16.98
CA ALA A 247 -13.46 -22.04 18.20
C ALA A 247 -14.73 -22.76 18.64
N GLN A 248 -14.89 -24.01 18.20
CA GLN A 248 -15.81 -24.94 18.84
C GLN A 248 -15.30 -25.13 20.26
N ALA A 249 -16.00 -24.53 21.21
CA ALA A 249 -15.79 -24.79 22.62
C ALA A 249 -16.00 -26.31 22.87
N PRO A 250 -15.12 -26.98 23.62
CA PRO A 250 -15.37 -28.35 24.02
C PRO A 250 -16.60 -28.38 24.95
N VAL A 251 -17.63 -29.10 24.51
CA VAL A 251 -18.79 -29.44 25.34
C VAL A 251 -18.28 -30.24 26.53
N GLY A 252 -18.42 -29.66 27.73
CA GLY A 252 -18.07 -30.30 28.99
C GLY A 252 -18.86 -31.58 29.20
N GLU A 253 -18.15 -32.70 29.28
CA GLU A 253 -18.66 -34.01 29.65
C GLU A 253 -19.07 -33.99 31.13
N ASN A 254 -20.38 -34.11 31.38
CA ASN A 254 -20.97 -34.15 32.71
C ASN A 254 -20.89 -35.57 33.28
N THR A 255 -19.79 -35.92 33.93
CA THR A 255 -19.71 -37.09 34.81
C THR A 255 -20.01 -36.68 36.26
N GLY A 256 -21.30 -36.47 36.54
CA GLY A 256 -21.83 -36.28 37.88
C GLY A 256 -22.33 -37.60 38.48
N ALA A 257 -21.41 -38.39 39.06
CA ALA A 257 -21.75 -39.47 39.97
C ALA A 257 -21.92 -38.92 41.39
N ARG A 258 -23.11 -39.06 42.00
CA ARG A 258 -23.27 -39.10 43.47
C ARG A 258 -24.47 -39.95 43.90
N ARG A 259 -24.08 -41.04 44.58
CA ARG A 259 -24.73 -41.77 45.70
C ARG A 259 -26.04 -42.51 45.45
#